data_AF-A0A959QCX8-F1
#
_entry.id   AF-A0A959QCX8-F1
#
_cell.length_a   1.000
_cell.length_b   1.000
_cell.length_c   1.000
_cell.angle_alpha   90.00
_cell.angle_beta   90.00
_cell.angle_gamma   90.00
#
_symmetry.space_group_name_H-M   'P 1'
#
loop_
_entity.id
_entity.type
_entity.pdbx_description
1 polymer ?
#
loop_
_entity_poly.entity_id
_entity_poly.type
_entity_poly.pdbx_seq_one_letter_code
_entity_poly.pdbx_strand_id
1 'polypeptide(L)'
;MTSLATTAIELLLEAPFYAHLLGGLCRTFSAEKTKTMALAAGEGYFQLYLNPDFWEQGGEERKARLKHNLLHLVFRHPVEAGSFADRFLYDLAADLVVNQFLSEKERWPGAVTVEQFAGLGLQRGGSTHSYYEQLA
;
A
#
# COMPACT_ATOMS: atom_id res chain seq x y z
N MET A 1 9.73 15.69 -15.47
CA MET A 1 9.25 15.33 -14.13
C MET A 1 7.78 14.95 -14.23
N THR A 2 7.41 13.71 -13.89
CA THR A 2 6.00 13.28 -13.85
C THR A 2 5.35 13.83 -12.59
N SER A 3 4.32 14.66 -12.76
CA SER A 3 3.60 15.28 -11.65
C SER A 3 2.62 14.29 -11.00
N LEU A 4 2.18 14.56 -9.76
CA LEU A 4 1.10 13.81 -9.13
C LEU A 4 -0.18 13.76 -9.99
N ALA A 5 -0.48 14.86 -10.69
CA ALA A 5 -1.62 14.92 -11.59
C ALA A 5 -1.46 13.96 -12.78
N THR A 6 -0.25 13.88 -13.37
CA THR A 6 0.04 12.96 -14.48
C THR A 6 -0.10 11.51 -14.03
N THR A 7 0.48 11.13 -12.90
CA THR A 7 0.35 9.77 -12.34
C THR A 7 -1.11 9.44 -11.99
N ALA A 8 -1.89 10.40 -11.50
CA ALA A 8 -3.31 10.19 -11.24
C ALA A 8 -4.11 9.97 -12.53
N ILE A 9 -3.77 10.67 -13.62
CA ILE A 9 -4.38 10.48 -14.95
C ILE A 9 -4.00 9.11 -15.52
N GLU A 10 -2.74 8.70 -15.43
CA GLU A 10 -2.31 7.35 -15.85
C GLU A 10 -3.08 6.27 -15.09
N LEU A 11 -3.19 6.41 -13.76
CA LEU A 11 -3.96 5.50 -12.93
C LEU A 11 -5.46 5.51 -13.29
N LEU A 12 -6.01 6.65 -13.70
CA LEU A 12 -7.40 6.76 -14.15
C LEU A 12 -7.64 5.98 -15.44
N LEU A 13 -6.70 6.03 -16.37
CA LEU A 13 -6.79 5.32 -17.65
C LEU A 13 -6.61 3.80 -17.49
N GLU A 14 -5.67 3.38 -16.64
CA GLU A 14 -5.34 1.96 -16.47
C GLU A 14 -6.22 1.26 -15.43
N ALA A 15 -6.60 1.97 -14.37
CA ALA A 15 -7.21 1.38 -13.18
C ALA A 15 -8.19 2.37 -12.50
N PRO A 16 -9.30 2.74 -13.20
CA PRO A 16 -10.16 3.87 -12.84
C PRO A 16 -10.76 3.80 -11.43
N PHE A 17 -11.00 2.59 -10.91
CA PHE A 17 -11.45 2.37 -9.54
C PHE A 17 -10.48 2.98 -8.51
N TYR A 18 -9.18 2.75 -8.67
CA TYR A 18 -8.17 3.27 -7.74
C TYR A 18 -7.97 4.78 -7.91
N ALA A 19 -8.07 5.30 -9.14
CA ALA A 19 -8.05 6.74 -9.35
C ALA A 19 -9.25 7.45 -8.72
N HIS A 20 -10.42 6.83 -8.74
CA HIS A 20 -11.60 7.34 -8.04
C HIS A 20 -11.37 7.42 -6.52
N LEU A 21 -10.82 6.35 -5.91
CA LEU A 21 -10.43 6.36 -4.49
C LEU A 21 -9.40 7.46 -4.19
N LEU A 22 -8.39 7.61 -5.05
CA LEU A 22 -7.38 8.66 -4.94
C LEU A 22 -7.99 10.07 -4.96
N GLY A 23 -9.04 10.29 -5.75
CA GLY A 23 -9.76 11.55 -5.83
C GLY A 23 -10.40 11.97 -4.50
N GLY A 24 -10.85 11.00 -3.69
CA GLY A 24 -11.47 11.22 -2.39
C GLY A 24 -10.49 11.35 -1.21
N LEU A 25 -9.18 11.20 -1.44
CA LEU A 25 -8.17 11.20 -0.37
C LEU A 25 -7.48 12.55 -0.20
N CYS A 26 -7.34 12.95 1.07
CA CYS A 26 -6.41 14.01 1.46
C CYS A 26 -4.97 13.54 1.20
N ARG A 27 -4.18 14.43 0.58
CA ARG A 27 -2.81 14.14 0.15
C ARG A 27 -1.90 15.29 0.54
N THR A 28 -0.75 14.96 1.12
CA THR A 28 0.22 15.95 1.59
C THR A 28 1.63 15.45 1.35
N PHE A 29 2.46 16.30 0.75
CA PHE A 29 3.88 16.03 0.66
C PHE A 29 4.55 16.31 2.00
N SER A 30 5.28 15.33 2.54
CA SER A 30 5.97 15.46 3.83
C SER A 30 7.11 14.44 3.95
N ALA A 31 8.35 14.93 3.96
CA ALA A 31 9.53 14.09 4.18
C ALA A 31 9.62 13.54 5.63
N GLU A 32 9.01 14.22 6.60
CA GLU A 32 9.06 13.84 8.01
C GLU A 32 8.16 12.64 8.37
N LYS A 33 7.11 12.40 7.58
CA LYS A 33 6.08 11.40 7.92
C LYS A 33 6.38 10.01 7.38
N THR A 34 7.12 9.93 6.28
CA THR A 34 7.48 8.67 5.63
C THR A 34 8.72 8.87 4.77
N LYS A 35 9.48 7.79 4.54
CA LYS A 35 10.59 7.76 3.59
C LYS A 35 10.10 7.54 2.14
N THR A 36 8.87 7.06 1.95
CA THR A 36 8.30 6.75 0.63
C THR A 36 6.87 7.26 0.50
N MET A 37 5.88 6.43 0.81
CA MET A 37 4.47 6.79 0.90
C MET A 37 3.88 6.10 2.12
N ALA A 38 2.92 6.73 2.79
CA ALA A 38 2.25 6.12 3.93
C ALA A 38 0.81 6.59 4.02
N LEU A 39 -0.08 5.67 4.38
CA LEU A 39 -1.46 5.94 4.66
C LEU A 39 -1.69 6.02 6.17
N ALA A 40 -2.30 7.12 6.62
CA ALA A 40 -2.69 7.31 8.01
C ALA A 40 -4.21 7.42 8.13
N ALA A 41 -4.77 6.83 9.18
CA ALA A 41 -6.14 7.04 9.60
C ALA A 41 -6.19 8.12 10.68
N GLY A 42 -7.08 9.09 10.51
CA GLY A 42 -7.47 10.06 11.54
C GLY A 42 -8.92 9.88 11.95
N GLU A 43 -9.46 10.83 12.73
CA GLU A 43 -10.88 10.82 13.10
C GLU A 43 -11.77 11.14 11.89
N GLY A 44 -12.30 10.09 11.26
CA GLY A 44 -13.24 10.21 10.14
C GLY A 44 -12.62 10.52 8.77
N TYR A 45 -11.29 10.54 8.66
CA TYR A 45 -10.60 10.77 7.39
C TYR A 45 -9.35 9.90 7.24
N PHE A 46 -8.91 9.75 6.00
CA PHE A 46 -7.63 9.13 5.64
C PHE A 46 -6.72 10.15 4.98
N GLN A 47 -5.44 10.12 5.35
CA GLN A 47 -4.41 11.00 4.84
C GLN A 47 -3.32 10.16 4.17
N LEU A 48 -3.05 10.45 2.90
CA LEU A 48 -1.90 9.91 2.19
C LEU A 48 -0.72 10.89 2.32
N TYR A 49 0.36 10.44 2.92
CA TYR A 49 1.62 11.16 2.96
C TYR A 49 2.52 10.70 1.82
N LEU A 50 3.05 11.65 1.07
CA LEU A 50 3.98 11.43 -0.04
C LEU A 50 5.33 12.03 0.34
N ASN A 51 6.39 11.23 0.36
CA ASN A 51 7.73 11.79 0.51
C ASN A 51 8.14 12.49 -0.82
N PRO A 52 8.55 13.76 -0.80
CA PRO A 52 8.88 14.51 -2.00
C PRO A 52 10.10 13.93 -2.74
N ASP A 53 11.15 13.54 -2.02
CA ASP A 53 12.37 12.98 -2.62
C ASP A 53 12.08 11.66 -3.34
N PHE A 54 11.32 10.79 -2.66
CA PHE A 54 10.85 9.54 -3.26
C PHE A 54 9.92 9.81 -4.45
N TRP A 55 9.03 10.80 -4.35
CA TRP A 55 8.13 11.16 -5.44
C TRP A 55 8.88 11.71 -6.64
N GLU A 56 10.00 12.40 -6.48
CA GLU A 56 10.78 12.88 -7.62
C GLU A 56 11.56 11.75 -8.31
N GLN A 57 12.10 10.82 -7.51
CA GLN A 57 13.04 9.79 -7.97
C GLN A 57 12.38 8.46 -8.35
N GLY A 58 11.21 8.15 -7.82
CA GLY A 58 10.66 6.78 -7.79
C GLY A 58 10.11 6.22 -9.10
N GLY A 59 10.41 6.80 -10.28
CA GLY A 59 9.96 6.34 -11.61
C GLY A 59 8.56 5.67 -11.66
N GLU A 60 8.50 4.45 -12.22
CA GLU A 60 7.31 3.58 -12.24
C GLU A 60 6.89 3.07 -10.85
N GLU A 61 7.83 2.91 -9.93
CA GLU A 61 7.58 2.46 -8.56
C GLU A 61 6.61 3.40 -7.82
N ARG A 62 6.58 4.69 -8.16
CA ARG A 62 5.58 5.64 -7.63
C ARG A 62 4.16 5.18 -7.86
N LYS A 63 3.81 4.81 -9.09
CA LYS A 63 2.45 4.41 -9.48
C LYS A 63 2.08 3.10 -8.76
N ALA A 64 3.03 2.16 -8.71
CA ALA A 64 2.84 0.89 -8.01
C ALA A 64 2.63 1.07 -6.49
N ARG A 65 3.47 1.88 -5.82
CA ARG A 65 3.33 2.18 -4.39
C ARG A 65 2.07 2.97 -4.08
N LEU A 66 1.64 3.83 -5.00
CA LEU A 66 0.36 4.52 -4.88
C LEU A 66 -0.80 3.53 -4.91
N LYS A 67 -0.84 2.64 -5.91
CA LYS A 67 -1.84 1.56 -6.00
C LYS A 67 -1.83 0.67 -4.76
N HIS A 68 -0.64 0.29 -4.26
CA HIS A 68 -0.47 -0.46 -3.01
C HIS A 68 -1.12 0.26 -1.81
N ASN A 69 -0.84 1.55 -1.60
CA ASN A 69 -1.46 2.33 -0.51
C ASN A 69 -2.99 2.42 -0.66
N LEU A 70 -3.50 2.53 -1.88
CA LEU A 70 -4.93 2.51 -2.15
C LEU A 70 -5.56 1.15 -1.86
N LEU A 71 -4.85 0.05 -2.13
CA LEU A 71 -5.29 -1.30 -1.77
C LEU A 71 -5.46 -1.46 -0.26
N HIS A 72 -4.60 -0.87 0.58
CA HIS A 72 -4.81 -0.87 2.03
C HIS A 72 -6.15 -0.24 2.44
N LEU A 73 -6.64 0.78 1.72
CA LEU A 73 -7.98 1.32 1.96
C LEU A 73 -9.08 0.36 1.54
N VAL A 74 -8.92 -0.28 0.37
CA VAL A 74 -9.88 -1.28 -0.14
C VAL A 74 -10.05 -2.42 0.87
N PHE A 75 -8.96 -2.90 1.45
CA PHE A 75 -8.97 -3.95 2.47
C PHE A 75 -9.20 -3.43 3.89
N ARG A 76 -9.46 -2.13 4.07
CA ARG A 76 -9.75 -1.48 5.36
C ARG A 76 -8.64 -1.67 6.42
N HIS A 77 -7.41 -1.96 5.99
CA HIS A 77 -6.29 -2.25 6.89
C HIS A 77 -6.03 -1.15 7.95
N PRO A 78 -6.06 0.15 7.64
CA PRO A 78 -5.84 1.18 8.65
C PRO A 78 -6.88 1.21 9.77
N VAL A 79 -8.10 0.71 9.51
CA VAL A 79 -9.20 0.67 10.48
C VAL A 79 -9.08 -0.55 11.39
N GLU A 80 -8.63 -1.68 10.83
CA GLU A 80 -8.57 -2.96 11.54
C GLU A 80 -7.29 -3.13 12.36
N ALA A 81 -6.22 -2.37 12.06
CA ALA A 81 -4.91 -2.51 12.69
C ALA A 81 -4.93 -2.42 14.23
N GLY A 82 -5.87 -1.66 14.81
CA GLY A 82 -6.01 -1.53 16.27
C GLY A 82 -6.51 -2.78 16.98
N SER A 83 -7.01 -3.78 16.23
CA SER A 83 -7.53 -5.05 16.77
C SER A 83 -6.45 -6.12 16.95
N PHE A 84 -5.20 -5.84 16.56
CA PHE A 84 -4.10 -6.80 16.58
C PHE A 84 -3.03 -6.36 17.58
N ALA A 85 -2.47 -7.32 18.32
CA ALA A 85 -1.52 -7.04 19.39
C ALA A 85 -0.14 -6.60 18.88
N ASP A 86 0.37 -7.29 17.85
CA ASP A 86 1.65 -6.96 17.23
C ASP A 86 1.43 -6.15 15.95
N ARG A 87 1.76 -4.86 16.03
CA ARG A 87 1.56 -3.95 14.89
C ARG A 87 2.46 -4.32 13.70
N PHE A 88 3.68 -4.78 13.96
CA PHE A 88 4.63 -5.13 12.91
C PHE A 88 4.16 -6.36 12.13
N LEU A 89 3.73 -7.41 12.82
CA LEU A 89 3.18 -8.60 12.17
C LEU A 89 1.89 -8.28 11.40
N TYR A 90 1.06 -7.37 11.91
CA TYR A 90 -0.14 -6.93 11.20
C TYR A 90 0.20 -6.20 9.90
N ASP A 91 1.11 -5.22 9.95
CA ASP A 91 1.52 -4.48 8.76
C ASP A 91 2.18 -5.43 7.73
N LEU A 92 3.00 -6.38 8.18
CA LEU A 92 3.58 -7.41 7.31
C LEU A 92 2.49 -8.30 6.65
N ALA A 93 1.54 -8.79 7.44
CA ALA A 93 0.42 -9.58 6.94
C ALA A 93 -0.44 -8.79 5.92
N ALA A 94 -0.70 -7.52 6.21
CA ALA A 94 -1.44 -6.61 5.33
C ALA A 94 -0.70 -6.40 4.00
N ASP A 95 0.62 -6.19 4.05
CA ASP A 95 1.47 -6.06 2.87
C ASP A 95 1.46 -7.33 2.02
N LEU A 96 1.52 -8.51 2.65
CA LEU A 96 1.40 -9.80 1.95
C LEU A 96 0.06 -9.93 1.23
N VAL A 97 -1.05 -9.44 1.80
CA VAL A 97 -2.35 -9.41 1.12
C VAL A 97 -2.31 -8.46 -0.08
N VAL A 98 -1.97 -7.18 0.12
CA VAL A 98 -2.07 -6.19 -0.95
C VAL A 98 -1.09 -6.45 -2.09
N ASN A 99 0.11 -6.96 -1.82
CA ASN A 99 1.13 -7.19 -2.84
C ASN A 99 0.74 -8.32 -3.81
N GLN A 100 -0.22 -9.18 -3.44
CA GLN A 100 -0.80 -10.17 -4.35
C GLN A 100 -1.68 -9.56 -5.44
N PHE A 101 -2.14 -8.31 -5.28
CA PHE A 101 -2.93 -7.56 -6.27
C PHE A 101 -2.09 -6.65 -7.16
N LEU A 102 -0.75 -6.67 -6.98
CA LEU A 102 0.20 -6.05 -7.88
C LEU A 102 0.72 -7.10 -8.87
N SER A 103 0.72 -6.77 -10.16
CA SER A 103 1.38 -7.60 -11.17
C SER A 103 2.88 -7.66 -10.93
N GLU A 104 3.55 -8.67 -11.49
CA GLU A 104 5.00 -8.83 -11.35
C GLU A 104 5.78 -7.62 -11.87
N LYS A 105 5.26 -6.95 -12.91
CA LYS A 105 5.86 -5.73 -13.48
C LYS A 105 5.65 -4.49 -12.62
N GLU A 106 4.58 -4.45 -11.83
CA GLU A 106 4.30 -3.35 -10.90
C GLU A 106 5.12 -3.49 -9.60
N ARG A 107 5.42 -4.71 -9.16
CA ARG A 107 6.16 -4.92 -7.91
C ARG A 107 7.57 -4.34 -7.99
N TRP A 108 7.93 -3.54 -6.99
CA TRP A 108 9.26 -2.95 -6.87
C TRP A 108 10.23 -3.91 -6.17
N PRO A 109 11.56 -3.72 -6.35
CA PRO A 109 12.57 -4.47 -5.61
C PRO A 109 12.35 -4.35 -4.10
N GLY A 110 12.11 -5.48 -3.42
CA GLY A 110 11.88 -5.53 -1.98
C GLY A 110 10.41 -5.48 -1.54
N ALA A 111 9.44 -5.47 -2.46
CA ALA A 111 8.05 -5.76 -2.10
C ALA A 111 7.95 -7.17 -1.50
N VAL A 112 7.35 -7.31 -0.32
CA VAL A 112 7.20 -8.60 0.35
C VAL A 112 6.19 -9.48 -0.37
N THR A 113 6.46 -10.77 -0.47
CA THR A 113 5.58 -11.73 -1.16
C THR A 113 5.40 -13.00 -0.36
N VAL A 114 4.28 -13.68 -0.57
CA VAL A 114 3.94 -14.92 0.12
C VAL A 114 5.01 -16.00 -0.09
N GLU A 115 5.62 -16.04 -1.28
CA GLU A 115 6.63 -17.03 -1.63
C GLU A 115 7.91 -16.93 -0.77
N GLN A 116 8.21 -15.74 -0.23
CA GLN A 116 9.34 -15.55 0.69
C GLN A 116 9.14 -16.27 2.03
N PHE A 117 7.90 -16.65 2.35
CA PHE A 117 7.49 -17.31 3.58
C PHE A 117 7.01 -18.75 3.34
N ALA A 118 7.43 -19.39 2.25
CA ALA A 118 6.96 -20.74 1.87
C ALA A 118 7.15 -21.80 2.98
N GLY A 119 8.15 -21.63 3.85
CA GLY A 119 8.39 -22.54 5.00
C GLY A 119 7.33 -22.48 6.10
N LEU A 120 6.50 -21.43 6.13
CA LEU A 120 5.40 -21.26 7.08
C LEU A 120 4.05 -21.73 6.51
N GLY A 121 4.03 -22.23 5.28
CA GLY A 121 2.81 -22.78 4.66
C GLY A 121 1.80 -21.73 4.17
N LEU A 122 2.17 -20.44 4.12
CA LEU A 122 1.27 -19.39 3.64
C LEU A 122 0.83 -19.68 2.20
N GLN A 123 -0.49 -19.72 2.00
CA GLN A 123 -1.10 -19.89 0.68
C GLN A 123 -1.51 -18.53 0.11
N ARG A 124 -1.47 -18.38 -1.22
CA ARG A 124 -2.04 -17.20 -1.88
C ARG A 124 -3.54 -17.08 -1.60
N GLY A 125 -4.03 -15.84 -1.51
CA GLY A 125 -5.44 -15.54 -1.22
C GLY A 125 -5.83 -15.67 0.26
N GLY A 126 -4.86 -15.82 1.17
CA GLY A 126 -5.10 -15.74 2.60
C GLY A 126 -5.52 -14.32 3.03
N SER A 127 -6.26 -14.23 4.14
CA SER A 127 -6.64 -12.96 4.74
C SER A 127 -5.52 -12.40 5.61
N THR A 128 -5.59 -11.11 5.92
CA THR A 128 -4.65 -10.44 6.85
C THR A 128 -4.63 -11.13 8.20
N HIS A 129 -5.79 -11.55 8.71
CA HIS A 129 -5.88 -12.31 9.96
C HIS A 129 -5.19 -13.68 9.85
N SER A 130 -5.44 -14.44 8.79
CA SER A 130 -4.82 -15.75 8.59
C SER A 130 -3.30 -15.66 8.47
N TYR A 131 -2.79 -14.66 7.75
CA TYR A 131 -1.34 -14.45 7.66
C TYR A 131 -0.75 -13.98 8.98
N TYR A 132 -1.44 -13.10 9.71
CA TYR A 132 -1.02 -12.67 11.03
C TYR A 132 -0.82 -13.86 11.99
N GLU A 133 -1.78 -14.79 12.02
CA GLU A 133 -1.70 -16.00 12.86
C GLU A 133 -0.55 -16.93 12.47
N GLN A 134 -0.22 -17.03 11.18
CA GLN A 134 0.88 -17.88 10.68
C GLN A 134 2.26 -17.25 10.87
N LEU A 135 2.33 -15.92 11.00
CA LEU A 135 3.58 -15.18 11.21
C LEU A 135 3.96 -15.02 12.69
N ALA A 136 3.00 -15.22 13.60
CA ALA A 136 3.17 -15.13 15.05
C ALA A 136 3.77 -16.42 15.64
#